data_AF-A0A9Q2FFS5-F1
#
_entry.id   AF-A0A9Q2FFS5-F1
#
_cell.length_a   1.000
_cell.length_b   1.000
_cell.length_c   1.000
_cell.angle_alpha   90.00
_cell.angle_beta   90.00
_cell.angle_gamma   90.00
#
_symmetry.space_group_name_H-M   'P 1'
#
loop_
_entity.id
_entity.type
_entity.pdbx_description
1 polymer ?
#
loop_
_entity_poly.entity_id
_entity_poly.type
_entity_poly.pdbx_seq_one_letter_code
_entity_poly.pdbx_strand_id
1 'polypeptide(L)'
;MIINEEESKYVEKIYELYLQGMGTWSIEKYLNKKYPNKNREKSWKERTITEILKNINYTGDLLLQKTYTDEDYKTRKNKGERDQYLIENHHPAIISKEKFEKVQKLI
;
A
#
# COMPACT_ATOMS: atom_id res chain seq x y z
N MET A 1 2.51 -9.57 12.64
CA MET A 1 2.65 -9.78 11.19
C MET A 1 4.12 -10.01 10.91
N ILE A 2 4.50 -11.10 10.25
CA ILE A 2 5.92 -11.31 9.88
C ILE A 2 6.15 -10.46 8.62
N ILE A 3 6.95 -9.41 8.76
CA ILE A 3 7.34 -8.58 7.61
C ILE A 3 8.35 -9.40 6.82
N ASN A 4 8.01 -9.74 5.58
CA ASN A 4 8.95 -10.36 4.68
C ASN A 4 9.97 -9.30 4.23
N GLU A 5 11.23 -9.48 4.59
CA GLU A 5 12.31 -8.53 4.25
C GLU A 5 12.45 -8.30 2.74
N GLU A 6 12.18 -9.32 1.91
CA GLU A 6 12.22 -9.16 0.45
C GLU A 6 11.07 -8.25 -0.03
N GLU A 7 9.86 -8.43 0.49
CA GLU A 7 8.71 -7.59 0.14
C GLU A 7 8.88 -6.15 0.64
N SER A 8 9.43 -5.99 1.84
CA SER A 8 9.72 -4.67 2.42
C SER A 8 10.60 -3.81 1.53
N LYS A 9 11.65 -4.40 0.93
CA LYS A 9 12.55 -3.69 0.00
C LYS A 9 11.82 -3.18 -1.24
N TYR A 10 10.88 -3.96 -1.79
CA TYR A 10 10.09 -3.53 -2.94
C TYR A 10 9.13 -2.39 -2.60
N VAL A 11 8.47 -2.47 -1.44
CA VAL A 11 7.57 -1.42 -0.97
C VAL A 11 8.35 -0.11 -0.79
N GLU A 12 9.48 -0.14 -0.10
CA GLU A 12 10.32 1.06 0.07
C GLU A 12 10.76 1.65 -1.28
N LYS A 13 11.19 0.79 -2.23
CA LYS A 13 11.58 1.21 -3.58
C LYS A 13 10.43 1.89 -4.33
N ILE A 14 9.22 1.35 -4.24
CA ILE A 14 8.03 1.91 -4.89
C ILE A 14 7.76 3.33 -4.39
N TYR A 15 7.81 3.53 -3.07
CA TYR A 15 7.61 4.85 -2.47
C TYR A 15 8.72 5.83 -2.87
N GLU A 16 9.98 5.40 -2.88
CA GLU A 16 11.10 6.24 -3.37
C GLU A 16 10.89 6.70 -4.82
N LEU A 17 10.59 5.76 -5.73
CA LEU A 17 10.41 6.08 -7.15
C LEU A 17 9.21 7.01 -7.38
N TYR A 18 8.14 6.82 -6.63
CA TYR A 18 6.97 7.68 -6.71
C TYR A 18 7.26 9.09 -6.18
N LEU A 19 7.99 9.20 -5.07
CA LEU A 19 8.45 10.49 -4.52
C LEU A 19 9.46 11.20 -5.44
N GLN A 20 10.18 10.47 -6.29
CA GLN A 20 11.02 11.02 -7.36
C GLN A 20 10.20 11.57 -8.55
N GLY A 21 8.87 11.46 -8.52
CA GLY A 21 7.98 11.93 -9.57
C GLY A 21 7.74 10.91 -10.68
N MET A 22 8.13 9.64 -10.51
CA MET A 22 7.76 8.61 -11.48
C MET A 22 6.28 8.24 -11.32
N GLY A 23 5.55 8.27 -12.44
CA GLY A 23 4.18 7.77 -12.48
C GLY A 23 4.10 6.26 -12.19
N THR A 24 2.96 5.82 -11.70
CA THR A 24 2.63 4.41 -11.39
C THR A 24 2.96 3.46 -12.55
N TRP A 25 2.68 3.88 -13.79
CA TRP A 25 3.01 3.12 -15.01
C TRP A 25 4.52 2.98 -15.27
N SER A 26 5.30 4.04 -15.02
CA SER A 26 6.76 4.00 -15.17
C SER A 26 7.39 3.10 -14.11
N ILE A 27 6.88 3.14 -12.89
CA ILE A 27 7.30 2.26 -11.79
C ILE A 27 6.97 0.80 -12.15
N GLU A 28 5.79 0.53 -12.71
CA GLU A 28 5.41 -0.81 -13.17
C GLU A 28 6.44 -1.38 -14.16
N LYS A 29 6.75 -0.62 -15.21
CA LYS A 29 7.74 -1.03 -16.21
C LYS A 29 9.12 -1.24 -15.61
N TYR A 30 9.54 -0.35 -14.70
CA TYR A 30 10.83 -0.46 -14.04
C TYR A 30 10.92 -1.73 -13.18
N LEU A 31 9.89 -2.01 -12.38
CA LEU A 31 9.83 -3.20 -11.53
C LEU A 31 9.75 -4.48 -12.35
N ASN A 32 8.91 -4.54 -13.39
CA ASN A 32 8.83 -5.72 -14.26
C ASN A 32 10.15 -6.00 -14.99
N LYS A 33 10.93 -4.97 -15.33
CA LYS A 33 12.23 -5.13 -16.00
C LYS A 33 13.34 -5.58 -15.06
N LYS A 34 13.39 -5.02 -13.84
CA LYS A 34 14.52 -5.20 -12.91
C LYS A 34 14.27 -6.26 -11.83
N TYR A 35 13.01 -6.47 -11.47
CA TYR A 35 12.57 -7.37 -10.41
C TYR A 35 11.36 -8.20 -10.87
N PRO A 36 11.54 -9.05 -11.90
CA PRO A 36 10.49 -9.96 -12.32
C PRO A 36 10.15 -10.87 -11.13
N ASN A 37 8.86 -10.91 -10.79
CA ASN A 37 8.37 -11.68 -9.66
C ASN A 37 8.78 -13.15 -9.85
N LYS A 38 9.46 -13.75 -8.87
CA LYS A 38 10.06 -15.11 -8.98
C LYS A 38 9.06 -16.17 -9.46
N ASN A 39 7.77 -15.96 -9.19
CA ASN A 39 6.70 -16.86 -9.59
C ASN A 39 6.15 -16.66 -11.01
N ARG A 40 6.75 -15.80 -11.88
CA ARG A 40 6.45 -15.58 -13.32
C ARG A 40 5.00 -15.24 -13.71
N GLU A 41 4.02 -15.41 -12.83
CA GLU A 41 2.58 -15.33 -13.12
C GLU A 41 1.96 -14.02 -12.60
N LYS A 42 2.67 -13.30 -11.72
CA LYS A 42 2.27 -12.00 -11.17
C LYS A 42 3.26 -10.91 -11.56
N SER A 43 3.18 -10.46 -12.81
CA SER A 43 3.78 -9.18 -13.20
C SER A 43 3.28 -8.07 -12.27
N TRP A 44 4.13 -7.10 -11.97
CA TRP A 44 3.70 -5.86 -11.33
C TRP A 44 2.66 -5.21 -12.23
N LYS A 45 1.52 -4.85 -11.66
CA LYS A 45 0.45 -4.12 -12.35
C LYS A 45 0.33 -2.76 -11.68
N GLU A 46 -0.02 -1.75 -12.46
CA GLU A 46 -0.30 -0.40 -11.95
C GLU A 46 -1.25 -0.41 -10.75
N ARG A 47 -2.34 -1.17 -10.84
CA ARG A 47 -3.31 -1.34 -9.75
C ARG A 47 -2.66 -1.81 -8.45
N THR A 48 -1.76 -2.79 -8.52
CA THR A 48 -1.06 -3.33 -7.35
C THR A 48 -0.14 -2.28 -6.74
N ILE A 49 0.55 -1.49 -7.57
CA ILE A 49 1.40 -0.38 -7.10
C ILE A 49 0.55 0.68 -6.40
N THR A 50 -0.59 1.06 -6.99
CA THR A 50 -1.52 2.02 -6.39
C THR A 50 -2.10 1.52 -5.07
N GLU A 51 -2.42 0.23 -4.97
CA GLU A 51 -2.86 -0.40 -3.72
C GLU A 51 -1.76 -0.37 -2.66
N ILE A 52 -0.50 -0.61 -3.04
CA ILE A 52 0.67 -0.51 -2.14
C ILE A 52 0.87 0.92 -1.63
N LEU A 53 0.80 1.91 -2.52
CA LEU A 53 0.95 3.33 -2.17
C LEU A 53 -0.17 3.85 -1.26
N LYS A 54 -1.36 3.23 -1.29
CA LYS A 54 -2.52 3.59 -0.44
C LYS A 54 -2.59 2.82 0.88
N ASN A 55 -1.74 1.82 1.07
CA ASN A 55 -1.84 0.96 2.24
C ASN A 55 -1.11 1.55 3.43
N ILE A 56 -1.88 2.14 4.35
CA ILE A 56 -1.37 2.65 5.63
C ILE A 56 -0.66 1.58 6.48
N ASN A 57 -0.93 0.29 6.24
CA ASN A 57 -0.30 -0.76 7.04
C ASN A 57 1.23 -0.69 6.97
N TYR A 58 1.81 -0.21 5.87
CA TYR A 58 3.26 -0.08 5.76
C TYR A 58 3.88 0.99 6.67
N THR A 59 3.08 1.88 7.28
CA THR A 59 3.56 2.81 8.31
C THR A 59 3.65 2.20 9.70
N GLY A 60 3.33 0.91 9.85
CA GLY A 60 3.25 0.23 11.14
C GLY A 60 1.90 0.42 11.84
N ASP A 61 1.05 1.29 11.31
CA ASP A 61 -0.30 1.52 11.82
C ASP A 61 -1.27 0.47 11.25
N LEU A 62 -2.35 0.17 11.97
CA LEU A 62 -3.39 -0.75 11.54
C LEU A 62 -4.73 -0.04 11.58
N LEU A 63 -5.31 0.19 10.40
CA LEU A 63 -6.67 0.70 10.28
C LEU A 63 -7.66 -0.47 10.17
N LEU A 64 -8.49 -0.64 11.20
CA LEU A 64 -9.55 -1.64 11.25
C LEU A 64 -10.86 -1.09 10.70
N GLN A 65 -11.77 -2.00 10.34
CA GLN A 65 -13.13 -1.66 9.88
C GLN A 65 -13.16 -0.74 8.64
N LYS A 66 -12.21 -0.95 7.72
CA LYS A 66 -12.16 -0.30 6.38
C LYS A 66 -13.40 -0.60 5.52
N THR A 67 -14.13 -1.66 5.84
CA THR A 67 -15.38 -2.05 5.18
C THR A 67 -16.41 -2.47 6.21
N TYR A 68 -17.69 -2.28 5.90
CA TYR A 68 -18.81 -2.75 6.72
C TYR A 68 -19.83 -3.50 5.85
N THR A 69 -20.63 -4.35 6.49
CA THR A 69 -21.77 -5.02 5.87
C THR A 69 -23.02 -4.21 6.14
N ASP A 70 -23.66 -3.80 5.05
CA ASP A 70 -24.93 -3.07 5.04
C ASP A 70 -26.12 -4.01 5.33
N GLU A 71 -27.31 -3.45 5.54
CA GLU A 71 -28.56 -4.19 5.78
C GLU A 71 -28.92 -5.12 4.59
N ASP A 72 -28.49 -4.76 3.39
CA ASP A 72 -28.58 -5.56 2.16
C ASP A 72 -27.55 -6.70 2.06
N TYR A 73 -26.82 -7.02 3.15
CA TYR A 73 -25.71 -8.00 3.16
C TYR A 73 -24.57 -7.69 2.17
N LYS A 74 -24.45 -6.43 1.73
CA LYS A 74 -23.40 -5.98 0.80
C LYS A 74 -22.24 -5.38 1.56
N THR A 75 -21.01 -5.77 1.18
CA THR A 75 -19.78 -5.17 1.73
C THR A 75 -19.51 -3.83 1.06
N ARG A 76 -19.52 -2.74 1.83
CA ARG A 76 -19.18 -1.39 1.39
C ARG A 76 -17.90 -0.90 2.06
N LYS A 77 -17.18 0.01 1.40
CA LYS A 77 -16.06 0.73 2.04
C LYS A 77 -16.62 1.71 3.05
N ASN A 78 -16.10 1.68 4.27
CA ASN A 78 -16.46 2.61 5.31
C ASN A 78 -15.80 3.96 5.03
N LYS A 79 -16.60 4.98 4.71
CA LYS A 79 -16.16 6.37 4.50
C LYS A 79 -16.47 7.28 5.69
N GLY A 80 -16.79 6.70 6.84
CA GLY A 80 -17.31 7.41 8.02
C GLY A 80 -18.74 7.02 8.38
N GLU A 81 -19.32 6.03 7.70
CA GLU A 81 -20.64 5.47 8.06
C GLU A 81 -20.60 4.65 9.36
N ARG A 82 -19.43 4.12 9.73
CA ARG A 82 -19.17 3.49 11.02
C ARG A 82 -17.83 3.96 11.57
N ASP A 83 -17.62 3.82 12.87
CA ASP A 83 -16.33 4.11 13.49
C ASP A 83 -15.21 3.27 12.85
N GLN A 84 -14.08 3.92 12.60
CA GLN A 84 -12.84 3.28 12.16
C GLN A 84 -11.84 3.34 13.30
N TYR A 85 -11.17 2.23 13.56
CA TYR A 85 -10.20 2.14 14.65
C TYR A 85 -8.79 2.15 14.06
N LEU A 86 -8.03 3.21 14.35
CA LEU A 86 -6.62 3.30 14.01
C LEU A 86 -5.80 2.85 15.21
N ILE A 87 -5.03 1.77 15.04
CA ILE A 87 -4.07 1.29 16.03
C ILE A 87 -2.69 1.74 15.56
N GLU A 88 -2.05 2.63 16.31
CA GLU A 88 -0.70 3.09 15.98
C GLU A 88 0.36 2.08 16.43
N ASN A 89 1.47 1.97 15.68
CA ASN A 89 2.64 1.14 16.02
C ASN A 89 2.32 -0.34 16.33
N HIS A 90 1.39 -0.95 15.60
CA HIS A 90 1.05 -2.35 15.76
C HIS A 90 2.18 -3.29 15.30
N HIS A 91 2.99 -2.87 14.33
CA HIS A 91 4.12 -3.64 13.81
C HIS A 91 5.23 -2.71 13.29
N PRO A 92 6.46 -3.23 13.05
CA PRO A 92 7.56 -2.40 12.55
C PRO A 92 7.17 -1.70 11.25
N ALA A 93 7.33 -0.37 11.23
CA ALA A 93 7.04 0.43 10.05
C ALA A 93 8.08 0.13 8.96
N ILE A 94 7.60 -0.11 7.74
CA ILE A 94 8.45 -0.18 6.53
C ILE A 94 8.75 1.23 6.03
N ILE A 95 7.80 2.15 6.21
CA ILE A 95 7.85 3.51 5.68
C ILE A 95 7.42 4.49 6.77
N SER A 96 8.10 5.62 6.89
CA SER A 96 7.70 6.69 7.81
C SER A 96 6.33 7.28 7.42
N LYS A 97 5.52 7.66 8.41
CA LYS A 97 4.23 8.36 8.20
C LYS A 97 4.37 9.58 7.28
N GLU A 98 5.44 10.35 7.43
CA GLU A 98 5.70 11.52 6.58
C GLU A 98 5.84 11.20 5.08
N LYS A 99 6.58 10.12 4.75
CA LYS A 99 6.70 9.65 3.35
C LYS A 99 5.34 9.20 2.82
N PHE A 100 4.56 8.50 3.64
CA PHE A 100 3.20 8.07 3.27
C PHE A 100 2.29 9.26 2.98
N GLU A 101 2.26 10.27 3.85
CA GLU A 101 1.45 11.47 3.65
C GLU A 101 1.86 12.26 2.40
N LYS A 102 3.16 12.37 2.12
CA LYS A 102 3.65 13.01 0.88
C LYS A 102 3.14 12.29 -0.36
N VAL A 103 3.19 10.96 -0.36
CA VAL A 103 2.64 10.15 -1.45
C VAL A 103 1.13 10.33 -1.56
N GLN A 104 0.38 10.32 -0.45
CA GLN A 104 -1.07 10.52 -0.47
C GLN A 104 -1.48 11.90 -1.00
N LYS A 105 -0.67 12.95 -0.83
CA LYS A 105 -0.92 14.28 -1.41
C LYS A 105 -0.71 14.34 -2.93
N LEU A 106 0.04 13.38 -3.49
CA LEU A 106 0.34 13.31 -4.92
C LEU A 106 -0.62 12.40 -5.69
N ILE A 107 -1.42 11.60 -4.99
CA ILE A 107 -2.44 10.67 -5.54
C ILE A 107 -3.80 11.35 -5.58
#